data_AF-A0A0A7FYR6-F1
#
_entry.id   AF-A0A0A7FYR6-F1
#
_cell.length_a   1.000
_cell.length_b   1.000
_cell.length_c   1.000
_cell.angle_alpha   90.00
_cell.angle_beta   90.00
_cell.angle_gamma   90.00
#
_symmetry.space_group_name_H-M   'P 1'
#
loop_
_entity.id
_entity.type
_entity.pdbx_description
1 polymer ?
#
loop_
_entity_poly.entity_id
_entity_poly.type
_entity_poly.pdbx_seq_one_letter_code
_entity_poly.pdbx_strand_id
1 'polypeptide(L)'
;MTMKRKTRRTIIIILALAILGTSSIYVIKKINNKKLVDANKIIEKETKSENKTNNDSERFKDIDKQIQDVIERDTKGTDMGVFFEDLSTGKVSMKNDNKNYIAASTIKVALVMKVADLMHTGKVDENASIMYTPKCDESGTGVLQYEREKLKEPIKCKELMKLAIEHSDNIATNMLWIKYNGVDDYIKNTVNVTRKKGNNYLTARTQALLLERLYKNPDKNPIYNEIIKWMKNTEFHDRLDKYIPYEKVAHKVGDNEEYIHDTGIVYTKSPYILVVYSKGEDPEQIAKLSKDIYNIEKKR
;
A
#
# COMPACT_ATOMS: atom_id res chain seq x y z
N MET A 1 34.26 32.39 30.16
CA MET A 1 33.96 31.75 28.85
C MET A 1 32.62 32.26 28.36
N THR A 2 32.61 32.96 27.23
CA THR A 2 31.53 33.83 26.73
C THR A 2 30.31 33.09 26.16
N MET A 3 29.10 33.47 26.59
CA MET A 3 27.85 33.31 25.85
C MET A 3 27.48 34.65 25.19
N LYS A 4 27.14 34.64 23.90
CA LYS A 4 26.56 35.79 23.17
C LYS A 4 25.09 35.51 22.86
N ARG A 5 24.20 36.35 23.40
CA ARG A 5 22.87 36.66 22.85
C ARG A 5 22.94 38.08 22.28
N LYS A 6 22.52 38.27 21.02
CA LYS A 6 22.40 39.60 20.41
C LYS A 6 20.91 39.95 20.29
N THR A 7 20.52 40.97 21.03
CA THR A 7 19.20 41.60 21.08
C THR A 7 19.05 42.67 20.00
N ARG A 8 17.79 42.86 19.60
CA ARG A 8 17.21 43.90 18.73
C ARG A 8 17.83 45.29 18.90
N ARG A 9 17.97 46.05 17.81
CA ARG A 9 17.90 47.51 17.86
C ARG A 9 17.09 48.13 16.71
N THR A 10 16.21 48.98 17.20
CA THR A 10 15.25 49.92 16.63
C THR A 10 15.85 50.94 15.65
N ILE A 11 14.98 51.38 14.75
CA ILE A 11 15.09 52.44 13.73
C ILE A 11 15.53 53.80 14.33
N ILE A 12 16.42 54.53 13.64
CA ILE A 12 16.58 55.99 13.75
C ILE A 12 16.73 56.59 12.34
N ILE A 13 16.05 57.73 12.14
CA ILE A 13 15.74 58.43 10.88
C ILE A 13 16.77 59.53 10.56
N ILE A 14 17.23 59.51 9.30
CA ILE A 14 17.53 60.58 8.29
C ILE A 14 17.87 62.02 8.77
N LEU A 15 18.91 62.61 8.15
CA LEU A 15 18.85 63.96 7.53
C LEU A 15 20.05 64.27 6.62
N ALA A 16 19.77 64.57 5.33
CA ALA A 16 20.34 65.72 4.63
C ALA A 16 19.73 65.94 3.22
N LEU A 17 19.27 67.18 3.04
CA LEU A 17 19.15 67.99 1.81
C LEU A 17 17.93 67.84 0.90
N ALA A 18 17.52 69.03 0.45
CA ALA A 18 16.21 69.42 -0.01
C ALA A 18 16.20 69.77 -1.51
N ILE A 19 14.97 69.92 -2.01
CA ILE A 19 14.56 70.60 -3.26
C ILE A 19 14.62 69.72 -4.52
N LEU A 20 13.47 69.13 -4.89
CA LEU A 20 12.75 69.35 -6.16
C LEU A 20 11.55 68.38 -6.28
N GLY A 21 10.36 68.96 -6.44
CA GLY A 21 9.35 68.44 -7.36
C GLY A 21 8.35 67.43 -6.81
N THR A 22 7.09 67.66 -7.19
CA THR A 22 5.92 66.76 -7.12
C THR A 22 6.18 65.31 -7.60
N SER A 23 7.32 65.07 -8.26
CA SER A 23 7.89 63.77 -8.63
C SER A 23 8.23 62.86 -7.44
N SER A 24 8.75 63.38 -6.31
CA SER A 24 9.17 62.52 -5.19
C SER A 24 8.00 61.94 -4.40
N ILE A 25 6.89 62.69 -4.27
CA ILE A 25 5.63 62.17 -3.69
C ILE A 25 5.00 61.15 -4.63
N TYR A 26 5.04 61.38 -5.95
CA TYR A 26 4.54 60.42 -6.94
C TYR A 26 5.35 59.11 -6.93
N VAL A 27 6.69 59.19 -6.81
CA VAL A 27 7.58 58.02 -6.71
C VAL A 27 7.37 57.28 -5.39
N ILE A 28 7.22 57.97 -4.25
CA ILE A 28 6.90 57.33 -2.95
C ILE A 28 5.51 56.68 -2.99
N LYS A 29 4.50 57.33 -3.59
CA LYS A 29 3.15 56.77 -3.75
C LYS A 29 3.15 55.57 -4.70
N LYS A 30 3.97 55.57 -5.75
CA LYS A 30 4.13 54.45 -6.72
C LYS A 30 4.91 53.27 -6.12
N ILE A 31 5.94 53.52 -5.30
CA ILE A 31 6.68 52.49 -4.56
C ILE A 31 5.80 51.86 -3.48
N ASN A 32 5.04 52.67 -2.74
CA ASN A 32 4.08 52.15 -1.75
C ASN A 32 2.94 51.38 -2.43
N ASN A 33 2.38 51.86 -3.55
CA ASN A 33 1.38 51.11 -4.31
C ASN A 33 1.94 49.79 -4.87
N LYS A 34 3.18 49.77 -5.38
CA LYS A 34 3.79 48.53 -5.88
C LYS A 34 4.01 47.52 -4.76
N LYS A 35 4.52 47.94 -3.60
CA LYS A 35 4.66 47.08 -2.41
C LYS A 35 3.31 46.59 -1.88
N LEU A 36 2.26 47.42 -1.92
CA LEU A 36 0.89 47.02 -1.54
C LEU A 36 0.29 46.02 -2.53
N VAL A 37 0.50 46.21 -3.83
CA VAL A 37 0.06 45.27 -4.88
C VAL A 37 0.80 43.94 -4.77
N ASP A 38 2.11 43.95 -4.51
CA ASP A 38 2.90 42.74 -4.32
C ASP A 38 2.50 42.00 -3.02
N ALA A 39 2.22 42.72 -1.93
CA ALA A 39 1.70 42.14 -0.68
C ALA A 39 0.29 41.54 -0.86
N ASN A 40 -0.62 42.23 -1.55
CA ASN A 40 -1.96 41.71 -1.84
C ASN A 40 -1.91 40.47 -2.75
N LYS A 41 -0.95 40.39 -3.68
CA LYS A 41 -0.74 39.19 -4.49
C LYS A 41 -0.25 38.00 -3.68
N ILE A 42 0.59 38.24 -2.67
CA ILE A 42 1.08 37.20 -1.76
C ILE A 42 -0.07 36.73 -0.86
N ILE A 43 -0.83 37.67 -0.27
CA ILE A 43 -2.00 37.36 0.55
C ILE A 43 -3.04 36.60 -0.26
N GLU A 44 -3.40 37.02 -1.48
CA GLU A 44 -4.33 36.27 -2.34
C GLU A 44 -3.83 34.86 -2.66
N LYS A 45 -2.51 34.67 -2.80
CA LYS A 45 -1.92 33.36 -3.11
C LYS A 45 -1.90 32.47 -1.88
N GLU A 46 -1.64 33.01 -0.70
CA GLU A 46 -1.72 32.33 0.59
C GLU A 46 -3.17 32.00 0.95
N THR A 47 -4.12 32.93 0.80
CA THR A 47 -5.56 32.68 1.01
C THR A 47 -6.14 31.70 0.00
N LYS A 48 -5.71 31.72 -1.28
CA LYS A 48 -6.08 30.67 -2.26
C LYS A 48 -5.45 29.32 -1.91
N SER A 49 -4.24 29.30 -1.37
CA SER A 49 -3.58 28.08 -0.90
C SER A 49 -4.32 27.51 0.31
N GLU A 50 -4.60 28.33 1.33
CA GLU A 50 -5.35 27.94 2.53
C GLU A 50 -6.78 27.50 2.21
N ASN A 51 -7.50 28.22 1.35
CA ASN A 51 -8.84 27.82 0.92
C ASN A 51 -8.83 26.53 0.09
N LYS A 52 -7.80 26.31 -0.73
CA LYS A 52 -7.62 25.04 -1.46
C LYS A 52 -7.32 23.90 -0.48
N THR A 53 -6.43 24.10 0.49
CA THR A 53 -6.11 23.11 1.52
C THR A 53 -7.31 22.78 2.41
N ASN A 54 -8.14 23.77 2.75
CA ASN A 54 -9.37 23.57 3.52
C ASN A 54 -10.44 22.82 2.71
N ASN A 55 -10.69 23.20 1.46
CA ASN A 55 -11.64 22.48 0.58
C ASN A 55 -11.18 21.05 0.28
N ASP A 56 -9.89 20.84 0.04
CA ASP A 56 -9.32 19.51 -0.15
C ASP A 56 -9.51 18.69 1.14
N SER A 57 -9.21 19.25 2.31
CA SER A 57 -9.44 18.60 3.61
C SER A 57 -10.92 18.23 3.87
N GLU A 58 -11.87 19.10 3.58
CA GLU A 58 -13.31 18.80 3.73
C GLU A 58 -13.80 17.75 2.72
N ARG A 59 -13.40 17.85 1.45
CA ARG A 59 -13.71 16.85 0.42
C ARG A 59 -13.09 15.48 0.76
N PHE A 60 -11.89 15.44 1.32
CA PHE A 60 -11.26 14.19 1.76
C PHE A 60 -11.96 13.57 2.96
N LYS A 61 -12.41 14.37 3.95
CA LYS A 61 -13.22 13.87 5.08
C LYS A 61 -14.54 13.25 4.60
N ASP A 62 -15.12 13.78 3.54
CA ASP A 62 -16.33 13.21 2.92
C ASP A 62 -16.05 11.85 2.26
N ILE A 63 -14.92 11.69 1.57
CA ILE A 63 -14.53 10.41 0.95
C ILE A 63 -14.26 9.32 1.98
N ASP A 64 -13.49 9.59 3.04
CA ASP A 64 -13.17 8.54 4.02
C ASP A 64 -14.45 8.02 4.71
N LYS A 65 -15.39 8.93 4.97
CA LYS A 65 -16.70 8.59 5.49
C LYS A 65 -17.49 7.75 4.50
N GLN A 66 -17.53 8.12 3.21
CA GLN A 66 -18.19 7.31 2.18
C GLN A 66 -17.58 5.89 2.10
N ILE A 67 -16.26 5.76 2.21
CA ILE A 67 -15.59 4.45 2.23
C ILE A 67 -15.99 3.64 3.46
N GLN A 68 -15.97 4.25 4.65
CA GLN A 68 -16.40 3.59 5.88
C GLN A 68 -17.87 3.15 5.80
N ASP A 69 -18.75 4.03 5.31
CA ASP A 69 -20.18 3.74 5.12
C ASP A 69 -20.40 2.57 4.15
N VAL A 70 -19.62 2.50 3.06
CA VAL A 70 -19.66 1.37 2.11
C VAL A 70 -19.18 0.08 2.76
N ILE A 71 -18.07 0.11 3.50
CA ILE A 71 -17.57 -1.07 4.23
C ILE A 71 -18.64 -1.59 5.19
N GLU A 72 -19.28 -0.70 5.97
CA GLU A 72 -20.32 -1.09 6.92
C GLU A 72 -21.57 -1.65 6.22
N ARG A 73 -22.02 -1.00 5.15
CA ARG A 73 -23.20 -1.40 4.39
C ARG A 73 -23.01 -2.77 3.71
N ASP A 74 -21.91 -2.95 2.99
CA ASP A 74 -21.69 -4.12 2.12
C ASP A 74 -21.28 -5.36 2.90
N THR A 75 -20.78 -5.17 4.12
CA THR A 75 -20.41 -6.27 5.01
C THR A 75 -21.41 -6.45 6.15
N LYS A 76 -22.59 -5.84 6.09
CA LYS A 76 -23.60 -5.99 7.13
C LYS A 76 -24.08 -7.44 7.20
N GLY A 77 -24.01 -8.03 8.39
CA GLY A 77 -24.41 -9.42 8.63
C GLY A 77 -23.42 -10.48 8.14
N THR A 78 -22.27 -10.07 7.60
CA THR A 78 -21.22 -10.98 7.11
C THR A 78 -20.11 -11.19 8.14
N ASP A 79 -19.45 -12.34 8.09
CA ASP A 79 -18.21 -12.57 8.81
C ASP A 79 -17.01 -12.11 7.96
N MET A 80 -16.82 -10.79 7.89
CA MET A 80 -15.72 -10.16 7.17
C MET A 80 -14.85 -9.26 8.06
N GLY A 81 -13.55 -9.42 7.91
CA GLY A 81 -12.51 -8.46 8.29
C GLY A 81 -12.05 -7.66 7.06
N VAL A 82 -12.19 -6.35 7.13
CA VAL A 82 -11.84 -5.43 6.05
C VAL A 82 -10.85 -4.38 6.54
N PHE A 83 -9.84 -4.12 5.72
CA PHE A 83 -8.89 -3.02 5.92
C PHE A 83 -8.71 -2.28 4.59
N PHE A 84 -9.02 -0.99 4.60
CA PHE A 84 -8.76 -0.06 3.51
C PHE A 84 -7.74 0.98 3.98
N GLU A 85 -6.77 1.29 3.13
CA GLU A 85 -5.83 2.41 3.33
C GLU A 85 -5.60 3.17 2.04
N ASP A 86 -5.84 4.48 2.07
CA ASP A 86 -5.42 5.39 1.00
C ASP A 86 -3.93 5.71 1.15
N LEU A 87 -3.10 5.18 0.26
CA LEU A 87 -1.64 5.29 0.34
C LEU A 87 -1.14 6.72 0.11
N SER A 88 -1.95 7.61 -0.46
CA SER A 88 -1.58 9.01 -0.66
C SER A 88 -1.72 9.84 0.62
N THR A 89 -2.64 9.46 1.51
CA THR A 89 -2.96 10.24 2.73
C THR A 89 -2.68 9.49 4.03
N GLY A 90 -2.51 8.17 3.97
CA GLY A 90 -2.37 7.28 5.14
C GLY A 90 -3.65 7.09 5.93
N LYS A 91 -4.81 7.51 5.40
CA LYS A 91 -6.10 7.34 6.07
C LYS A 91 -6.61 5.92 5.92
N VAL A 92 -7.22 5.42 7.00
CA VAL A 92 -7.64 4.02 7.14
C VAL A 92 -9.12 3.94 7.50
N SER A 93 -9.83 3.03 6.82
CA SER A 93 -11.21 2.62 7.14
C SER A 93 -11.23 1.10 7.33
N MET A 94 -11.93 0.61 8.35
CA MET A 94 -11.76 -0.76 8.81
C MET A 94 -12.99 -1.36 9.48
N LYS A 95 -13.09 -2.69 9.42
CA LYS A 95 -14.07 -3.49 10.16
C LYS A 95 -13.44 -4.82 10.55
N ASN A 96 -13.53 -5.22 11.82
CA ASN A 96 -13.01 -6.51 12.33
C ASN A 96 -11.58 -6.83 11.88
N ASP A 97 -10.75 -5.81 11.68
CA ASP A 97 -9.46 -5.90 11.00
C ASP A 97 -8.40 -6.67 11.79
N ASN A 98 -8.59 -6.78 13.11
CA ASN A 98 -7.75 -7.55 14.02
C ASN A 98 -8.27 -8.97 14.29
N LYS A 99 -9.40 -9.38 13.69
CA LYS A 99 -9.89 -10.76 13.80
C LYS A 99 -8.97 -11.72 13.05
N ASN A 100 -8.71 -12.88 13.65
CA ASN A 100 -7.89 -13.92 13.03
C ASN A 100 -8.75 -14.77 12.10
N TYR A 101 -8.28 -14.95 10.86
CA TYR A 101 -8.80 -15.91 9.89
C TYR A 101 -7.69 -16.85 9.46
N ILE A 102 -8.03 -18.05 9.00
CA ILE A 102 -7.06 -18.94 8.33
C ILE A 102 -6.70 -18.27 7.02
N ALA A 103 -5.46 -17.80 6.89
CA ALA A 103 -5.05 -16.91 5.81
C ALA A 103 -5.13 -17.54 4.40
N ALA A 104 -5.21 -18.87 4.33
CA ALA A 104 -5.07 -19.61 3.07
C ALA A 104 -3.82 -19.13 2.30
N SER A 105 -3.92 -18.96 0.98
CA SER A 105 -2.81 -18.58 0.11
C SER A 105 -2.37 -17.11 0.22
N THR A 106 -3.04 -16.25 1.00
CA THR A 106 -2.63 -14.84 1.16
C THR A 106 -1.27 -14.69 1.88
N ILE A 107 -0.90 -15.68 2.72
CA ILE A 107 0.41 -15.74 3.40
C ILE A 107 1.59 -15.79 2.41
N LYS A 108 1.36 -16.24 1.17
CA LYS A 108 2.38 -16.35 0.13
C LYS A 108 3.01 -15.00 -0.20
N VAL A 109 2.28 -13.88 0.00
CA VAL A 109 2.84 -12.52 -0.11
C VAL A 109 4.00 -12.33 0.88
N ALA A 110 3.80 -12.65 2.16
CA ALA A 110 4.86 -12.55 3.16
C ALA A 110 6.06 -13.48 2.86
N LEU A 111 5.77 -14.69 2.37
CA LEU A 111 6.81 -15.64 1.98
C LEU A 111 7.70 -15.07 0.87
N VAL A 112 7.13 -14.57 -0.22
CA VAL A 112 7.93 -14.05 -1.34
C VAL A 112 8.63 -12.74 -0.98
N MET A 113 8.01 -11.87 -0.17
CA MET A 113 8.69 -10.68 0.35
C MET A 113 9.91 -11.06 1.18
N LYS A 114 9.80 -12.07 2.06
CA LYS A 114 10.91 -12.59 2.84
C LYS A 114 12.05 -13.08 1.95
N VAL A 115 11.74 -13.87 0.92
CA VAL A 115 12.77 -14.39 0.00
C VAL A 115 13.40 -13.25 -0.80
N ALA A 116 12.62 -12.27 -1.23
CA ALA A 116 13.12 -11.07 -1.89
C ALA A 116 14.08 -10.27 -1.00
N ASP A 117 13.79 -10.14 0.30
CA ASP A 117 14.66 -9.43 1.24
C ASP A 117 15.94 -10.21 1.55
N LEU A 118 15.87 -11.54 1.61
CA LEU A 118 17.04 -12.39 1.73
C LEU A 118 17.94 -12.28 0.48
N MET A 119 17.36 -12.22 -0.72
CA MET A 119 18.12 -11.99 -1.96
C MET A 119 18.75 -10.60 -1.97
N HIS A 120 17.97 -9.57 -1.64
CA HIS A 120 18.44 -8.19 -1.65
C HIS A 120 19.59 -7.94 -0.66
N THR A 121 19.57 -8.63 0.48
CA THR A 121 20.63 -8.56 1.49
C THR A 121 21.81 -9.51 1.22
N GLY A 122 21.82 -10.24 0.10
CA GLY A 122 22.87 -11.19 -0.26
C GLY A 122 22.89 -12.48 0.56
N LYS A 123 21.87 -12.72 1.40
CA LYS A 123 21.71 -13.98 2.15
C LYS A 123 21.24 -15.13 1.28
N VAL A 124 20.63 -14.83 0.13
CA VAL A 124 20.27 -15.77 -0.92
C VAL A 124 20.86 -15.26 -2.22
N ASP A 125 21.56 -16.14 -2.93
CA ASP A 125 22.11 -15.81 -4.24
C ASP A 125 20.99 -15.53 -5.26
N GLU A 126 21.15 -14.54 -6.13
CA GLU A 126 20.15 -14.19 -7.14
C GLU A 126 19.86 -15.34 -8.13
N ASN A 127 20.84 -16.21 -8.33
CA ASN A 127 20.79 -17.40 -9.17
C ASN A 127 20.46 -18.67 -8.39
N ALA A 128 20.15 -18.57 -7.09
CA ALA A 128 19.81 -19.70 -6.26
C ALA A 128 18.65 -20.50 -6.86
N SER A 129 18.78 -21.82 -6.83
CA SER A 129 17.76 -22.78 -7.26
C SER A 129 17.46 -23.76 -6.14
N ILE A 130 16.25 -24.30 -6.14
CA ILE A 130 15.79 -25.29 -5.17
C ILE A 130 15.46 -26.57 -5.92
N MET A 131 15.99 -27.69 -5.43
CA MET A 131 15.60 -29.00 -5.92
C MET A 131 14.29 -29.42 -5.26
N TYR A 132 13.33 -29.85 -6.07
CA TYR A 132 12.10 -30.44 -5.57
C TYR A 132 12.39 -31.69 -4.73
N THR A 133 11.58 -31.89 -3.68
CA THR A 133 11.58 -33.13 -2.90
C THR A 133 10.13 -33.56 -2.66
N PRO A 134 9.84 -34.85 -2.44
CA PRO A 134 8.48 -35.31 -2.16
C PRO A 134 7.79 -34.63 -0.97
N LYS A 135 8.54 -34.02 -0.04
CA LYS A 135 7.99 -33.21 1.06
C LYS A 135 7.31 -31.93 0.60
N CYS A 136 7.54 -31.51 -0.65
CA CYS A 136 6.96 -30.31 -1.24
C CYS A 136 5.65 -30.61 -1.98
N ASP A 137 5.32 -31.88 -2.23
CA ASP A 137 4.16 -32.29 -3.02
C ASP A 137 2.87 -31.87 -2.31
N GLU A 138 2.00 -31.15 -3.02
CA GLU A 138 0.71 -30.71 -2.54
C GLU A 138 -0.22 -30.47 -3.74
N SER A 139 -1.46 -30.94 -3.64
CA SER A 139 -2.49 -30.72 -4.66
C SER A 139 -3.14 -29.34 -4.51
N GLY A 140 -4.13 -29.03 -5.35
CA GLY A 140 -4.84 -27.75 -5.31
C GLY A 140 -4.43 -26.85 -6.47
N THR A 141 -4.12 -25.59 -6.19
CA THR A 141 -3.66 -24.64 -7.22
C THR A 141 -2.18 -24.80 -7.54
N GLY A 142 -1.81 -24.63 -8.81
CA GLY A 142 -0.42 -24.67 -9.25
C GLY A 142 -0.20 -25.47 -10.53
N VAL A 143 0.81 -25.05 -11.29
CA VAL A 143 1.22 -25.65 -12.56
C VAL A 143 2.20 -26.81 -12.34
N LEU A 144 3.04 -26.73 -11.31
CA LEU A 144 4.12 -27.69 -11.06
C LEU A 144 3.62 -29.11 -10.77
N GLN A 145 2.40 -29.25 -10.23
CA GLN A 145 1.81 -30.57 -10.00
C GLN A 145 1.55 -31.31 -11.33
N TYR A 146 1.37 -30.58 -12.43
CA TYR A 146 1.16 -31.13 -13.77
C TYR A 146 2.46 -31.17 -14.60
N GLU A 147 3.50 -30.44 -14.21
CA GLU A 147 4.81 -30.38 -14.88
C GLU A 147 5.86 -31.26 -14.19
N ARG A 148 5.58 -32.55 -13.99
CA ARG A 148 6.46 -33.46 -13.24
C ARG A 148 7.89 -33.56 -13.79
N GLU A 149 8.09 -33.37 -15.09
CA GLU A 149 9.42 -33.31 -15.70
C GLU A 149 10.25 -32.11 -15.22
N LYS A 150 9.61 -30.93 -15.04
CA LYS A 150 10.27 -29.72 -14.52
C LYS A 150 10.79 -29.93 -13.09
N LEU A 151 10.16 -30.82 -12.32
CA LEU A 151 10.56 -31.18 -10.96
C LEU A 151 11.80 -32.07 -10.89
N LYS A 152 12.32 -32.57 -12.02
CA LYS A 152 13.57 -33.36 -12.07
C LYS A 152 14.82 -32.49 -12.03
N GLU A 153 14.70 -31.20 -12.32
CA GLU A 153 15.81 -30.23 -12.36
C GLU A 153 15.64 -29.13 -11.29
N PRO A 154 16.72 -28.52 -10.78
CA PRO A 154 16.62 -27.41 -9.85
C PRO A 154 15.89 -26.19 -10.47
N ILE A 155 14.88 -25.67 -9.77
CA ILE A 155 14.09 -24.52 -10.24
C ILE A 155 14.60 -23.25 -9.56
N LYS A 156 14.79 -22.16 -10.33
CA LYS A 156 15.24 -20.87 -9.83
C LYS A 156 14.28 -20.31 -8.77
N CYS A 157 14.81 -19.71 -7.71
CA CYS A 157 13.99 -19.16 -6.63
C CYS A 157 13.02 -18.07 -7.12
N LYS A 158 13.45 -17.18 -8.03
CA LYS A 158 12.56 -16.17 -8.63
C LYS A 158 11.39 -16.78 -9.41
N GLU A 159 11.63 -17.88 -10.12
CA GLU A 159 10.59 -18.62 -10.83
C GLU A 159 9.58 -19.22 -9.83
N LEU A 160 10.07 -19.83 -8.74
CA LEU A 160 9.19 -20.36 -7.69
C LEU A 160 8.36 -19.24 -7.03
N MET A 161 8.95 -18.06 -6.80
CA MET A 161 8.24 -16.90 -6.23
C MET A 161 7.15 -16.41 -7.18
N LYS A 162 7.45 -16.33 -8.48
CA LYS A 162 6.49 -15.98 -9.52
C LYS A 162 5.32 -16.97 -9.54
N LEU A 163 5.60 -18.27 -9.61
CA LEU A 163 4.57 -19.33 -9.62
C LEU A 163 3.69 -19.31 -8.35
N ALA A 164 4.30 -19.06 -7.18
CA ALA A 164 3.58 -18.95 -5.92
C ALA A 164 2.60 -17.76 -5.87
N ILE A 165 2.84 -16.72 -6.66
CA ILE A 165 1.98 -15.54 -6.74
C ILE A 165 0.99 -15.64 -7.90
N GLU A 166 1.46 -15.84 -9.14
CA GLU A 166 0.61 -15.81 -10.35
C GLU A 166 -0.38 -16.98 -10.40
N HIS A 167 0.07 -18.19 -10.08
CA HIS A 167 -0.74 -19.42 -10.15
C HIS A 167 -1.11 -19.97 -8.77
N SER A 168 -0.76 -19.24 -7.70
CA SER A 168 -0.92 -19.71 -6.33
C SER A 168 -0.31 -21.12 -6.13
N ASP A 169 0.81 -21.43 -6.79
CA ASP A 169 1.33 -22.79 -6.87
C ASP A 169 1.78 -23.32 -5.50
N ASN A 170 1.14 -24.39 -5.04
CA ASN A 170 1.41 -24.97 -3.71
C ASN A 170 2.78 -25.66 -3.63
N ILE A 171 3.21 -26.36 -4.68
CA ILE A 171 4.53 -27.00 -4.72
C ILE A 171 5.63 -25.92 -4.70
N ALA A 172 5.49 -24.86 -5.49
CA ALA A 172 6.44 -23.75 -5.49
C ALA A 172 6.52 -23.07 -4.12
N THR A 173 5.36 -22.88 -3.49
CA THR A 173 5.24 -22.34 -2.13
C THR A 173 5.98 -23.23 -1.14
N ASN A 174 5.76 -24.55 -1.15
CA ASN A 174 6.39 -25.47 -0.23
C ASN A 174 7.90 -25.57 -0.42
N MET A 175 8.37 -25.55 -1.67
CA MET A 175 9.81 -25.50 -1.96
C MET A 175 10.48 -24.27 -1.32
N LEU A 176 9.88 -23.08 -1.47
CA LEU A 176 10.36 -21.86 -0.83
C LEU A 176 10.23 -21.91 0.71
N TRP A 177 9.10 -22.40 1.21
CA TRP A 177 8.78 -22.44 2.63
C TRP A 177 9.71 -23.37 3.39
N ILE A 178 9.96 -24.58 2.88
CA ILE A 178 10.87 -25.55 3.48
C ILE A 178 12.30 -25.03 3.44
N LYS A 179 12.73 -24.45 2.32
CA LYS A 179 14.11 -23.98 2.15
C LYS A 179 14.42 -22.77 3.02
N TYR A 180 13.50 -21.81 3.12
CA TYR A 180 13.78 -20.52 3.75
C TYR A 180 13.11 -20.32 5.12
N ASN A 181 12.10 -21.11 5.49
CA ASN A 181 11.34 -21.11 6.76
C ASN A 181 11.05 -19.71 7.36
N GLY A 182 10.65 -19.62 8.64
CA GLY A 182 10.76 -18.37 9.41
C GLY A 182 9.86 -17.21 8.96
N VAL A 183 8.74 -17.49 8.31
CA VAL A 183 7.78 -16.47 7.86
C VAL A 183 7.16 -15.73 9.05
N ASP A 184 6.92 -16.41 10.17
CA ASP A 184 6.39 -15.78 11.39
C ASP A 184 7.35 -14.75 11.99
N ASP A 185 8.64 -15.10 12.10
CA ASP A 185 9.68 -14.18 12.56
C ASP A 185 9.86 -13.01 11.59
N TYR A 186 9.75 -13.27 10.29
CA TYR A 186 9.78 -12.23 9.27
C TYR A 186 8.63 -11.24 9.45
N ILE A 187 7.40 -11.71 9.60
CA ILE A 187 6.22 -10.85 9.81
C ILE A 187 6.40 -10.05 11.11
N LYS A 188 6.85 -10.70 12.19
CA LYS A 188 7.12 -10.02 13.46
C LYS A 188 8.17 -8.91 13.30
N ASN A 189 9.28 -9.17 12.62
CA ASN A 189 10.35 -8.19 12.49
C ASN A 189 10.05 -7.09 11.46
N THR A 190 9.21 -7.38 10.47
CA THR A 190 8.92 -6.46 9.36
C THR A 190 7.77 -5.51 9.68
N VAL A 191 6.71 -6.01 10.31
CA VAL A 191 5.49 -5.21 10.60
C VAL A 191 5.13 -5.17 12.08
N ASN A 192 6.01 -5.65 12.96
CA ASN A 192 5.82 -5.66 14.42
C ASN A 192 4.54 -6.39 14.89
N VAL A 193 4.15 -7.46 14.20
CA VAL A 193 2.98 -8.28 14.55
C VAL A 193 3.40 -9.71 14.88
N THR A 194 3.05 -10.17 16.08
CA THR A 194 3.19 -11.59 16.44
C THR A 194 1.94 -12.35 16.02
N ARG A 195 2.09 -13.32 15.11
CA ARG A 195 0.97 -14.13 14.63
C ARG A 195 0.44 -15.09 15.69
N LYS A 196 -0.87 -15.35 15.63
CA LYS A 196 -1.48 -16.45 16.37
C LYS A 196 -0.92 -17.78 15.86
N LYS A 197 -0.38 -18.59 16.78
CA LYS A 197 0.13 -19.95 16.48
C LYS A 197 -0.97 -20.86 15.95
N GLY A 198 -0.59 -21.87 15.17
CA GLY A 198 -1.50 -22.90 14.65
C GLY A 198 -1.77 -22.74 13.15
N ASN A 199 -3.05 -22.72 12.77
CA ASN A 199 -3.56 -22.90 11.41
C ASN A 199 -3.33 -21.71 10.45
N ASN A 200 -2.09 -21.24 10.30
CA ASN A 200 -1.74 -20.17 9.35
C ASN A 200 -2.65 -18.92 9.53
N TYR A 201 -2.77 -18.41 10.75
CA TYR A 201 -3.66 -17.27 11.01
C TYR A 201 -3.06 -15.93 10.56
N LEU A 202 -3.86 -15.10 9.92
CA LEU A 202 -3.57 -13.68 9.69
C LEU A 202 -4.81 -12.83 10.00
N THR A 203 -4.59 -11.52 10.10
CA THR A 203 -5.65 -10.52 10.23
C THR A 203 -5.59 -9.58 9.02
N ALA A 204 -6.71 -8.92 8.69
CA ALA A 204 -6.74 -7.96 7.59
C ALA A 204 -5.71 -6.83 7.78
N ARG A 205 -5.55 -6.36 9.03
CA ARG A 205 -4.51 -5.38 9.39
C ARG A 205 -3.10 -5.89 9.11
N THR A 206 -2.77 -7.12 9.51
CA THR A 206 -1.41 -7.66 9.32
C THR A 206 -1.05 -7.74 7.84
N GLN A 207 -1.99 -8.21 7.03
CA GLN A 207 -1.81 -8.29 5.59
C GLN A 207 -1.71 -6.90 4.94
N ALA A 208 -2.49 -5.93 5.40
CA ALA A 208 -2.39 -4.56 4.92
C ALA A 208 -1.01 -3.94 5.21
N LEU A 209 -0.45 -4.12 6.40
CA LEU A 209 0.89 -3.64 6.73
C LEU A 209 1.98 -4.28 5.85
N LEU A 210 1.82 -5.55 5.47
CA LEU A 210 2.71 -6.22 4.53
C LEU A 210 2.61 -5.60 3.13
N LEU A 211 1.39 -5.34 2.66
CA LEU A 211 1.17 -4.68 1.37
C LEU A 211 1.68 -3.22 1.36
N GLU A 212 1.51 -2.49 2.45
CA GLU A 212 2.03 -1.14 2.62
C GLU A 212 3.56 -1.16 2.55
N ARG A 213 4.21 -2.12 3.22
CA ARG A 213 5.66 -2.31 3.17
C ARG A 213 6.15 -2.68 1.77
N LEU A 214 5.42 -3.56 1.08
CA LEU A 214 5.68 -3.94 -0.31
C LEU A 214 5.58 -2.73 -1.24
N TYR A 215 4.54 -1.91 -1.08
CA TYR A 215 4.31 -0.72 -1.89
C TYR A 215 5.35 0.38 -1.64
N LYS A 216 5.56 0.75 -0.37
CA LYS A 216 6.48 1.84 0.01
C LYS A 216 7.94 1.51 -0.29
N ASN A 217 8.29 0.22 -0.23
CA ASN A 217 9.62 -0.31 -0.54
C ASN A 217 10.78 0.58 0.00
N PRO A 218 10.83 0.88 1.32
CA PRO A 218 11.80 1.81 1.90
C PRO A 218 13.27 1.43 1.62
N ASP A 219 13.56 0.15 1.48
CA ASP A 219 14.92 -0.36 1.21
C ASP A 219 15.29 -0.31 -0.28
N LYS A 220 14.35 0.09 -1.15
CA LYS A 220 14.51 0.08 -2.61
C LYS A 220 14.88 -1.31 -3.16
N ASN A 221 14.29 -2.35 -2.58
CA ASN A 221 14.46 -3.73 -3.05
C ASN A 221 13.85 -3.84 -4.47
N PRO A 222 14.64 -4.08 -5.53
CA PRO A 222 14.11 -4.10 -6.89
C PRO A 222 13.13 -5.26 -7.15
N ILE A 223 13.22 -6.33 -6.37
CA ILE A 223 12.38 -7.53 -6.51
C ILE A 223 10.93 -7.25 -6.09
N TYR A 224 10.68 -6.23 -5.24
CA TYR A 224 9.32 -5.85 -4.86
C TYR A 224 8.49 -5.38 -6.07
N ASN A 225 9.12 -4.73 -7.05
CA ASN A 225 8.45 -4.39 -8.30
C ASN A 225 8.08 -5.63 -9.13
N GLU A 226 8.91 -6.68 -9.08
CA GLU A 226 8.60 -7.98 -9.69
C GLU A 226 7.41 -8.64 -8.98
N ILE A 227 7.37 -8.64 -7.64
CA ILE A 227 6.25 -9.17 -6.86
C ILE A 227 4.94 -8.45 -7.22
N ILE A 228 4.95 -7.11 -7.24
CA ILE A 228 3.78 -6.32 -7.63
C ILE A 228 3.34 -6.68 -9.06
N LYS A 229 4.28 -6.87 -9.98
CA LYS A 229 3.97 -7.29 -11.36
C LYS A 229 3.33 -8.68 -11.39
N TRP A 230 3.88 -9.65 -10.65
CA TRP A 230 3.30 -11.00 -10.55
C TRP A 230 1.89 -10.95 -9.95
N MET A 231 1.67 -10.12 -8.92
CA MET A 231 0.34 -9.93 -8.33
C MET A 231 -0.68 -9.31 -9.30
N LYS A 232 -0.24 -8.58 -10.33
CA LYS A 232 -1.11 -8.08 -11.42
C LYS A 232 -1.36 -9.10 -12.53
N ASN A 233 -0.50 -10.11 -12.63
CA ASN A 233 -0.53 -11.15 -13.65
C ASN A 233 -1.17 -12.46 -13.14
N THR A 234 -1.72 -12.44 -11.93
CA THR A 234 -2.47 -13.56 -11.36
C THR A 234 -3.59 -14.00 -12.30
N GLU A 235 -3.89 -15.29 -12.34
CA GLU A 235 -4.97 -15.86 -13.18
C GLU A 235 -6.36 -15.79 -12.54
N PHE A 236 -6.44 -15.35 -11.28
CA PHE A 236 -7.66 -15.30 -10.49
C PHE A 236 -8.32 -13.92 -10.58
N HIS A 237 -9.46 -13.80 -11.28
CA HIS A 237 -10.13 -12.52 -11.56
C HIS A 237 -11.59 -12.45 -11.08
N ASP A 238 -11.92 -13.19 -10.01
CA ASP A 238 -13.30 -13.40 -9.53
C ASP A 238 -13.66 -12.55 -8.29
N ARG A 239 -12.74 -11.72 -7.78
CA ARG A 239 -12.88 -10.96 -6.52
C ARG A 239 -12.55 -9.48 -6.67
N LEU A 240 -11.45 -8.98 -6.08
CA LEU A 240 -11.18 -7.55 -5.98
C LEU A 240 -11.23 -6.86 -7.34
N ASP A 241 -10.74 -7.55 -8.36
CA ASP A 241 -10.61 -7.03 -9.70
C ASP A 241 -11.77 -7.39 -10.62
N LYS A 242 -12.72 -8.25 -10.25
CA LYS A 242 -13.83 -8.71 -11.11
C LYS A 242 -14.55 -7.60 -11.87
N TYR A 243 -14.74 -6.44 -11.23
CA TYR A 243 -15.41 -5.26 -11.80
C TYR A 243 -14.50 -4.04 -11.96
N ILE A 244 -13.19 -4.23 -11.87
CA ILE A 244 -12.15 -3.21 -12.01
C ILE A 244 -11.22 -3.67 -13.16
N PRO A 245 -10.63 -2.76 -13.96
CA PRO A 245 -9.64 -3.18 -14.94
C PRO A 245 -8.47 -3.94 -14.28
N TYR A 246 -8.28 -5.22 -14.63
CA TYR A 246 -7.38 -6.15 -13.93
C TYR A 246 -5.94 -5.62 -13.84
N GLU A 247 -5.47 -4.88 -14.86
CA GLU A 247 -4.11 -4.31 -14.90
C GLU A 247 -3.83 -3.27 -13.79
N LYS A 248 -4.90 -2.78 -13.14
CA LYS A 248 -4.82 -1.84 -12.03
C LYS A 248 -4.75 -2.53 -10.67
N VAL A 249 -5.00 -3.82 -10.57
CA VAL A 249 -5.12 -4.51 -9.29
C VAL A 249 -3.97 -5.48 -9.12
N ALA A 250 -3.06 -5.19 -8.18
CA ALA A 250 -2.04 -6.15 -7.76
C ALA A 250 -2.58 -6.88 -6.54
N HIS A 251 -3.04 -8.13 -6.68
CA HIS A 251 -3.71 -8.85 -5.60
C HIS A 251 -3.27 -10.32 -5.45
N LYS A 252 -3.69 -10.91 -4.34
CA LYS A 252 -3.49 -12.33 -4.04
C LYS A 252 -4.73 -12.90 -3.37
N VAL A 253 -5.39 -13.83 -4.06
CA VAL A 253 -6.50 -14.61 -3.51
C VAL A 253 -6.05 -15.62 -2.46
N GLY A 254 -6.98 -16.02 -1.58
CA GLY A 254 -6.80 -17.15 -0.69
C GLY A 254 -8.10 -17.90 -0.48
N ASP A 255 -8.08 -19.21 -0.76
CA ASP A 255 -9.22 -20.10 -0.56
C ASP A 255 -8.81 -21.27 0.33
N ASN A 256 -9.62 -21.53 1.36
CA ASN A 256 -9.50 -22.72 2.19
C ASN A 256 -10.85 -23.03 2.84
N GLU A 257 -11.55 -24.06 2.38
CA GLU A 257 -12.88 -24.44 2.85
C GLU A 257 -13.86 -23.25 2.86
N GLU A 258 -14.30 -22.81 4.02
CA GLU A 258 -15.20 -21.66 4.22
C GLU A 258 -14.48 -20.31 4.19
N TYR A 259 -13.15 -20.27 4.15
CA TYR A 259 -12.36 -19.03 4.11
C TYR A 259 -12.10 -18.60 2.67
N ILE A 260 -12.71 -17.49 2.26
CA ILE A 260 -12.56 -16.89 0.93
C ILE A 260 -11.99 -15.49 1.10
N HIS A 261 -10.83 -15.23 0.50
CA HIS A 261 -10.08 -14.00 0.75
C HIS A 261 -9.60 -13.38 -0.55
N ASP A 262 -9.40 -12.07 -0.50
CA ASP A 262 -8.58 -11.38 -1.49
C ASP A 262 -7.97 -10.12 -0.89
N THR A 263 -6.77 -9.79 -1.33
CA THR A 263 -5.96 -8.74 -0.75
C THR A 263 -5.03 -8.14 -1.79
N GLY A 264 -5.01 -6.81 -1.89
CA GLY A 264 -4.20 -6.18 -2.92
C GLY A 264 -4.06 -4.67 -2.81
N ILE A 265 -3.30 -4.15 -3.77
CA ILE A 265 -3.08 -2.72 -4.00
C ILE A 265 -3.79 -2.37 -5.32
N VAL A 266 -4.68 -1.38 -5.27
CA VAL A 266 -5.37 -0.87 -6.45
C VAL A 266 -4.73 0.45 -6.87
N TYR A 267 -4.26 0.47 -8.12
CA TYR A 267 -3.55 1.60 -8.70
C TYR A 267 -4.53 2.55 -9.39
N THR A 268 -4.91 3.61 -8.66
CA THR A 268 -5.66 4.76 -9.20
C THR A 268 -4.79 6.02 -9.18
N LYS A 269 -5.38 7.20 -9.38
CA LYS A 269 -4.67 8.48 -9.12
C LYS A 269 -4.25 8.60 -7.65
N SER A 270 -5.05 8.04 -6.74
CA SER A 270 -4.73 7.83 -5.33
C SER A 270 -4.68 6.31 -5.08
N PRO A 271 -3.50 5.68 -5.16
CA PRO A 271 -3.39 4.24 -4.90
C PRO A 271 -3.89 3.90 -3.50
N TYR A 272 -4.51 2.73 -3.35
CA TYR A 272 -5.00 2.27 -2.05
C TYR A 272 -4.79 0.77 -1.86
N ILE A 273 -4.72 0.36 -0.60
CA ILE A 273 -4.76 -1.04 -0.17
C ILE A 273 -6.20 -1.42 0.15
N LEU A 274 -6.61 -2.60 -0.28
CA LEU A 274 -7.84 -3.24 0.17
C LEU A 274 -7.55 -4.69 0.54
N VAL A 275 -7.89 -5.05 1.77
CA VAL A 275 -7.80 -6.41 2.30
C VAL A 275 -9.17 -6.85 2.76
N VAL A 276 -9.64 -7.99 2.24
CA VAL A 276 -10.93 -8.57 2.63
C VAL A 276 -10.72 -10.03 2.99
N TYR A 277 -10.89 -10.34 4.27
CA TYR A 277 -10.87 -11.69 4.81
C TYR A 277 -12.28 -12.06 5.22
N SER A 278 -12.82 -13.15 4.67
CA SER A 278 -14.18 -13.59 4.97
C SER A 278 -14.25 -15.05 5.41
N LYS A 279 -15.36 -15.41 6.05
CA LYS A 279 -15.68 -16.77 6.45
C LYS A 279 -17.14 -17.08 6.12
N GLY A 280 -17.39 -18.06 5.26
CA GLY A 280 -18.74 -18.48 4.84
C GLY A 280 -19.39 -17.53 3.82
N GLU A 281 -18.61 -16.66 3.18
CA GLU A 281 -19.10 -15.62 2.26
C GLU A 281 -18.69 -15.91 0.81
N ASP A 282 -19.48 -15.44 -0.14
CA ASP A 282 -19.27 -15.65 -1.58
C ASP A 282 -18.23 -14.64 -2.15
N PRO A 283 -17.36 -15.07 -3.09
CA PRO A 283 -16.43 -14.17 -3.80
C PRO A 283 -17.08 -12.89 -4.37
N GLU A 284 -18.34 -12.96 -4.80
CA GLU A 284 -19.10 -11.83 -5.34
C GLU A 284 -19.28 -10.69 -4.33
N GLN A 285 -19.38 -10.99 -3.03
CA GLN A 285 -19.49 -9.93 -2.01
C GLN A 285 -18.18 -9.13 -1.92
N ILE A 286 -17.03 -9.79 -2.05
CA ILE A 286 -15.72 -9.13 -2.12
C ILE A 286 -15.63 -8.27 -3.38
N ALA A 287 -16.08 -8.79 -4.52
CA ALA A 287 -16.09 -8.06 -5.78
C ALA A 287 -16.96 -6.79 -5.75
N LYS A 288 -18.16 -6.88 -5.16
CA LYS A 288 -19.07 -5.73 -5.01
C LYS A 288 -18.49 -4.66 -4.08
N LEU A 289 -17.97 -5.04 -2.93
CA LEU A 289 -17.30 -4.13 -2.00
C LEU A 289 -16.13 -3.40 -2.70
N SER A 290 -15.28 -4.15 -3.41
CA SER A 290 -14.14 -3.59 -4.13
C SER A 290 -14.57 -2.59 -5.21
N LYS A 291 -15.61 -2.95 -5.99
CA LYS A 291 -16.20 -2.07 -7.01
C LYS A 291 -16.70 -0.76 -6.43
N ASP A 292 -17.41 -0.80 -5.31
CA ASP A 292 -18.02 0.38 -4.72
C ASP A 292 -16.96 1.32 -4.10
N ILE A 293 -15.94 0.75 -3.44
CA ILE A 293 -14.74 1.49 -3.01
C ILE A 293 -14.05 2.14 -4.21
N TYR A 294 -13.80 1.38 -5.28
CA TYR A 294 -13.15 1.90 -6.49
C TYR A 294 -13.94 3.04 -7.15
N ASN A 295 -15.27 2.96 -7.16
CA ASN A 295 -16.14 4.00 -7.70
C ASN A 295 -16.12 5.30 -6.88
N ILE A 296 -15.90 5.21 -5.57
CA ILE A 296 -15.69 6.38 -4.71
C ILE A 296 -14.32 6.99 -5.02
N GLU A 297 -13.26 6.19 -4.99
CA GLU A 297 -11.88 6.66 -5.23
C GLU A 297 -11.69 7.26 -6.62
N LYS A 298 -12.37 6.74 -7.65
CA LYS A 298 -12.35 7.31 -9.01
C LYS A 298 -12.85 8.75 -9.10
N LYS A 299 -13.68 9.21 -8.17
CA LYS A 299 -14.24 10.57 -8.16
C LYS A 299 -13.30 11.59 -7.55
N ARG A 300 -12.14 11.16 -7.03
CA ARG A 300 -11.12 12.00 -6.40
C ARG A 300 -10.30 12.74 -7.45
#